data_AF-A0A8J6PA53-F1
#
_entry.id   AF-A0A8J6PA53-F1
#
_cell.length_a   1.000
_cell.length_b   1.000
_cell.length_c   1.000
_cell.angle_alpha   90.00
_cell.angle_beta   90.00
_cell.angle_gamma   90.00
#
_symmetry.space_group_name_H-M   'P 1'
#
loop_
_entity.id
_entity.type
_entity.pdbx_description
1 polymer ?
#
loop_
_entity_poly.entity_id
_entity_poly.type
_entity_poly.pdbx_seq_one_letter_code
_entity_poly.pdbx_strand_id
1 'polypeptide(L)'
;MNYNQIGDVTATFRTSGNVLVGDLVSLKENSTVQSAAADEEIIGVCVSKNGIYAGVQVRGGVTVACADSALKVGYRQLKAAADNKIALGTAGAYHLVVSVDTAAETAMVLL
;
A
#
# COMPACT_ATOMS: atom_id res chain seq x y z
N MET A 1 18.70 1.49 -6.73
CA MET A 1 18.27 0.13 -7.14
C MET A 1 16.76 0.10 -7.05
N ASN A 2 16.07 -0.53 -7.99
CA ASN A 2 14.61 -0.61 -8.03
C ASN A 2 14.21 -2.09 -7.86
N TYR A 3 13.38 -2.36 -6.85
CA TYR A 3 12.85 -3.68 -6.51
C TYR A 3 11.37 -3.84 -6.90
N ASN A 4 10.82 -2.99 -7.75
CA ASN A 4 9.41 -3.06 -8.14
C ASN A 4 9.15 -4.44 -8.77
N GLN A 5 8.04 -5.05 -8.38
CA GLN A 5 7.59 -6.36 -8.81
C GLN A 5 8.42 -7.56 -8.29
N ILE A 6 9.39 -7.34 -7.39
CA ILE A 6 10.14 -8.46 -6.81
C ILE A 6 9.24 -9.25 -5.86
N GLY A 7 9.12 -10.56 -6.11
CA GLY A 7 8.39 -11.47 -5.21
C GLY A 7 6.90 -11.16 -5.07
N ASP A 8 6.31 -10.53 -6.10
CA ASP A 8 4.91 -10.11 -6.07
C ASP A 8 3.97 -11.28 -5.85
N VAL A 9 3.14 -11.13 -4.81
CA VAL A 9 1.99 -12.01 -4.57
C VAL A 9 0.75 -11.16 -4.69
N THR A 10 -0.08 -11.48 -5.69
CA THR A 10 -1.35 -10.80 -5.92
C THR A 10 -2.50 -11.71 -5.50
N ALA A 11 -3.40 -11.20 -4.67
CA ALA A 11 -4.64 -11.85 -4.29
C ALA A 11 -5.85 -11.08 -4.83
N THR A 12 -6.89 -11.79 -5.25
CA THR A 12 -8.11 -11.17 -5.77
C THR A 12 -9.16 -11.08 -4.67
N PHE A 13 -9.70 -9.87 -4.48
CA PHE A 13 -10.74 -9.58 -3.50
C PHE A 13 -11.99 -8.99 -4.17
N ARG A 14 -13.15 -9.14 -3.53
CA ARG A 14 -14.34 -8.38 -3.89
C ARG A 14 -14.17 -6.94 -3.40
N THR A 15 -14.78 -5.98 -4.09
CA THR A 15 -14.82 -4.59 -3.64
C THR A 15 -16.20 -4.00 -3.88
N SER A 16 -16.66 -3.22 -2.91
CA SER A 16 -17.97 -2.57 -2.90
C SER A 16 -17.97 -1.19 -3.57
N GLY A 17 -16.80 -0.68 -4.03
CA GLY A 17 -16.67 0.69 -4.53
C GLY A 17 -15.57 0.94 -5.57
N ASN A 18 -15.24 2.23 -5.75
CA ASN A 18 -14.27 2.75 -6.72
C ASN A 18 -12.82 2.57 -6.25
N VAL A 19 -12.37 1.33 -6.08
CA VAL A 19 -10.93 1.05 -6.01
C VAL A 19 -10.34 1.24 -7.40
N LEU A 20 -9.33 2.09 -7.52
CA LEU A 20 -8.59 2.32 -8.74
C LEU A 20 -7.26 1.55 -8.72
N VAL A 21 -6.70 1.30 -9.91
CA VAL A 21 -5.35 0.73 -10.01
C VAL A 21 -4.35 1.77 -9.50
N GLY A 22 -3.47 1.35 -8.60
CA GLY A 22 -2.53 2.20 -7.87
C GLY A 22 -3.00 2.63 -6.48
N ASP A 23 -4.26 2.36 -6.11
CA ASP A 23 -4.75 2.69 -4.76
C ASP A 23 -4.09 1.78 -3.71
N LEU A 24 -3.73 2.38 -2.58
CA LEU A 24 -3.53 1.68 -1.32
C LEU A 24 -4.85 1.07 -0.89
N VAL A 25 -4.80 -0.16 -0.43
CA VAL A 25 -5.99 -0.96 -0.15
C VAL A 25 -6.04 -1.34 1.32
N SER A 26 -7.23 -1.25 1.92
CA SER A 26 -7.54 -1.79 3.25
C SER A 26 -8.60 -2.90 3.15
N LEU A 27 -8.57 -3.83 4.10
CA LEU A 27 -9.62 -4.84 4.25
C LEU A 27 -10.79 -4.23 5.03
N LYS A 28 -12.02 -4.32 4.49
CA LYS A 28 -13.19 -3.68 5.11
C LYS A 28 -14.08 -4.66 5.85
N GLU A 29 -14.46 -5.73 5.17
CA GLU A 29 -15.28 -6.81 5.71
C GLU A 29 -14.73 -8.14 5.21
N ASN A 30 -15.44 -9.23 5.50
CA ASN A 30 -15.04 -10.57 5.09
C ASN A 30 -14.82 -10.65 3.58
N SER A 31 -13.55 -10.80 3.19
CA SER A 31 -13.11 -10.91 1.78
C SER A 31 -13.45 -9.71 0.90
N THR A 32 -13.71 -8.53 1.49
CA THR A 32 -13.98 -7.29 0.75
C THR A 32 -12.93 -6.22 1.05
N VAL A 33 -12.54 -5.50 0.01
CA VAL A 33 -11.54 -4.44 0.07
C VAL A 33 -12.07 -3.11 -0.45
N GLN A 34 -11.44 -2.03 0.01
CA GLN A 34 -11.68 -0.66 -0.43
C GLN A 34 -10.36 0.11 -0.52
N SER A 35 -10.39 1.29 -1.14
CA SER A 35 -9.24 2.21 -1.09
C SER A 35 -9.06 2.65 0.37
N ALA A 36 -7.84 2.56 0.87
CA ALA A 36 -7.53 2.80 2.27
C ALA A 36 -7.80 4.26 2.64
N ALA A 37 -8.63 4.48 3.66
CA ALA A 37 -8.83 5.82 4.21
C ALA A 37 -7.65 6.21 5.11
N ALA A 38 -7.51 7.51 5.40
CA ALA A 38 -6.49 7.98 6.33
C ALA A 38 -6.58 7.24 7.68
N ASP A 39 -5.41 6.91 8.23
CA ASP A 39 -5.23 6.14 9.46
C ASP A 39 -5.64 4.65 9.41
N GLU A 40 -6.13 4.14 8.27
CA GLU A 40 -6.40 2.71 8.11
C GLU A 40 -5.10 1.90 7.85
N GLU A 41 -5.14 0.63 8.27
CA GLU A 41 -4.10 -0.35 7.94
C GLU A 41 -4.11 -0.66 6.44
N ILE A 42 -2.91 -0.70 5.85
CA ILE A 42 -2.72 -1.05 4.45
C ILE A 42 -2.44 -2.55 4.37
N ILE A 43 -3.19 -3.24 3.50
CA ILE A 43 -2.95 -4.66 3.18
C ILE A 43 -2.19 -4.84 1.86
N GLY A 44 -2.08 -3.79 1.06
CA GLY A 44 -1.40 -3.84 -0.23
C GLY A 44 -1.80 -2.72 -1.19
N VAL A 45 -1.43 -2.89 -2.45
CA VAL A 45 -1.73 -1.95 -3.55
C VAL A 45 -2.57 -2.63 -4.62
N CYS A 46 -3.60 -1.96 -5.12
CA CYS A 46 -4.41 -2.45 -6.22
C CYS A 46 -3.59 -2.42 -7.52
N VAL A 47 -3.37 -3.58 -8.14
CA VAL A 47 -2.62 -3.71 -9.41
C VAL A 47 -3.52 -4.01 -10.60
N SER A 48 -4.76 -4.46 -10.36
CA SER A 48 -5.74 -4.69 -11.43
C SER A 48 -7.17 -4.54 -10.93
N LYS A 49 -8.07 -4.11 -11.81
CA LYS A 49 -9.50 -3.94 -11.52
C LYS A 49 -10.35 -4.55 -12.63
N ASN A 50 -11.35 -5.33 -12.26
CA ASN A 50 -12.37 -5.84 -13.18
C ASN A 50 -13.74 -5.92 -12.50
N GLY A 51 -14.68 -5.08 -12.93
CA GLY A 51 -16.03 -5.04 -12.35
C GLY A 51 -16.00 -4.78 -10.85
N ILE A 52 -16.50 -5.72 -10.05
CA ILE A 52 -16.51 -5.68 -8.57
C ILE A 52 -15.31 -6.42 -7.93
N TYR A 53 -14.29 -6.76 -8.71
CA TYR A 53 -13.09 -7.45 -8.23
C TYR A 53 -11.86 -6.55 -8.37
N ALA A 54 -10.93 -6.69 -7.44
CA ALA A 54 -9.64 -6.02 -7.45
C ALA A 54 -8.53 -7.04 -7.20
N GLY A 55 -7.49 -7.04 -8.02
CA GLY A 55 -6.25 -7.75 -7.74
C GLY A 55 -5.33 -6.85 -6.93
N VAL A 56 -5.01 -7.27 -5.72
CA VAL A 56 -4.22 -6.51 -4.75
C VAL A 56 -2.89 -7.23 -4.57
N GLN A 57 -1.78 -6.54 -4.83
CA GLN A 57 -0.46 -6.99 -4.47
C GLN A 57 -0.34 -6.89 -2.95
N VAL A 58 -0.26 -8.03 -2.28
CA VAL A 58 -0.21 -8.16 -0.81
C VAL A 58 1.19 -8.46 -0.29
N ARG A 59 2.12 -8.81 -1.18
CA ARG A 59 3.55 -8.98 -0.88
C ARG A 59 4.39 -8.55 -2.07
N GLY A 60 5.64 -8.20 -1.81
CA GLY A 60 6.62 -7.85 -2.83
C GLY A 60 6.93 -6.36 -2.87
N GLY A 61 7.72 -5.93 -3.86
CA GLY A 61 8.24 -4.57 -3.94
C GLY A 61 7.32 -3.63 -4.69
N VAL A 62 6.98 -2.50 -4.05
CA VAL A 62 6.20 -1.43 -4.66
C VAL A 62 6.73 -0.06 -4.25
N THR A 63 6.70 0.89 -5.19
CA THR A 63 6.98 2.30 -4.91
C THR A 63 5.65 3.02 -4.73
N VAL A 64 5.48 3.68 -3.59
CA VAL A 64 4.26 4.40 -3.21
C VAL A 64 4.60 5.82 -2.80
N ALA A 65 3.64 6.74 -2.95
CA ALA A 65 3.78 8.09 -2.44
C ALA A 65 3.77 8.08 -0.90
N CYS A 66 4.54 8.94 -0.26
CA CYS A 66 4.58 9.07 1.19
C CYS A 66 4.31 10.51 1.63
N ALA A 67 3.57 10.67 2.72
CA ALA A 67 3.18 11.99 3.23
C ALA A 67 4.22 12.64 4.15
N ASP A 68 5.29 11.92 4.52
CA ASP A 68 6.15 12.28 5.65
C ASP A 68 7.64 12.28 5.32
N SER A 69 8.31 13.38 5.67
CA SER A 69 9.78 13.53 5.65
C SER A 69 10.49 12.72 6.75
N ALA A 70 9.78 12.28 7.79
CA ALA A 70 10.32 11.50 8.89
C ALA A 70 10.37 9.99 8.60
N LEU A 71 9.82 9.53 7.47
CA LEU A 71 9.89 8.13 7.08
C LEU A 71 11.36 7.73 6.85
N LYS A 72 11.78 6.63 7.48
CA LYS A 72 13.15 6.11 7.42
C LYS A 72 13.16 4.65 7.01
N VAL A 73 14.24 4.24 6.35
CA VAL A 73 14.49 2.84 5.96
C VAL A 73 14.45 1.87 7.14
N GLY A 74 14.22 0.59 6.84
CA GLY A 74 14.05 -0.50 7.79
C GLY A 74 12.59 -0.92 7.97
N TYR A 75 12.34 -1.86 8.89
CA TYR A 75 10.98 -2.29 9.21
C TYR A 75 10.21 -1.18 9.94
N ARG A 76 9.05 -0.82 9.40
CA ARG A 76 8.15 0.21 9.94
C ARG A 76 6.71 -0.28 9.88
N GLN A 77 5.91 0.11 10.87
CA GLN A 77 4.47 0.04 10.73
C GLN A 77 4.02 1.20 9.85
N LEU A 78 3.17 0.92 8.88
CA LEU A 78 2.70 1.90 7.91
C LEU A 78 1.18 1.98 7.96
N LYS A 79 0.65 3.18 7.74
CA LYS A 79 -0.78 3.46 7.62
C LYS A 79 -1.04 4.27 6.36
N ALA A 80 -2.26 4.24 5.88
CA ALA A 80 -2.70 5.15 4.83
C ALA A 80 -2.79 6.58 5.37
N ALA A 81 -2.44 7.53 4.53
CA ALA A 81 -2.59 8.97 4.73
C ALA A 81 -3.53 9.54 3.66
N ALA A 82 -3.82 10.83 3.73
CA ALA A 82 -4.57 11.51 2.69
C ALA A 82 -3.90 11.36 1.31
N ASP A 83 -4.70 11.50 0.25
CA ASP A 83 -4.25 11.51 -1.14
C ASP A 83 -3.48 10.26 -1.60
N ASN A 84 -3.89 9.08 -1.11
CA ASN A 84 -3.29 7.79 -1.47
C ASN A 84 -1.78 7.69 -1.16
N LYS A 85 -1.36 8.34 -0.07
CA LYS A 85 0.02 8.29 0.43
C LYS A 85 0.14 7.36 1.63
N ILE A 86 1.35 6.90 1.93
CA ILE A 86 1.67 6.20 3.17
C ILE A 86 2.25 7.16 4.22
N ALA A 87 2.07 6.83 5.50
CA ALA A 87 2.71 7.49 6.62
C ALA A 87 3.14 6.47 7.70
N LEU A 88 3.92 6.90 8.68
CA LEU A 88 4.25 6.08 9.83
C LEU A 88 2.99 5.74 10.63
N GLY A 89 2.77 4.46 10.84
CA GLY A 89 1.74 3.93 11.72
C GLY A 89 2.28 3.65 13.13
N THR A 90 1.37 3.53 14.09
CA THR A 90 1.64 3.07 15.46
C THR A 90 1.06 1.68 15.74
N ALA A 91 0.43 1.07 14.73
CA ALA A 91 -0.23 -0.23 14.77
C ALA A 91 -0.19 -0.89 13.37
N GLY A 92 -0.64 -2.14 13.28
CA GLY A 92 -0.69 -2.91 12.03
C GLY A 92 0.62 -3.65 11.71
N ALA A 93 0.66 -4.25 10.51
CA ALA A 93 1.80 -5.02 10.04
C ALA A 93 3.07 -4.18 9.80
N TYR A 94 4.23 -4.79 10.05
CA TYR A 94 5.52 -4.22 9.68
C TYR A 94 5.82 -4.47 8.22
N HIS A 95 6.22 -3.41 7.53
CA HIS A 95 6.63 -3.40 6.14
C HIS A 95 8.08 -2.93 6.05
N LEU A 96 8.86 -3.46 5.11
CA LEU A 96 10.27 -3.08 4.97
C LEU A 96 10.41 -1.91 4.01
N VAL A 97 10.76 -0.73 4.54
CA VAL A 97 11.10 0.44 3.74
C VAL A 97 12.54 0.32 3.27
N VAL A 98 12.75 0.21 1.96
CA VAL A 98 14.07 -0.02 1.36
C VAL A 98 14.74 1.28 0.94
N SER A 99 13.96 2.26 0.48
CA SER A 99 14.44 3.60 0.15
C SER A 99 13.34 4.64 0.32
N VAL A 100 13.74 5.88 0.60
CA VAL A 100 12.86 7.05 0.68
C VAL A 100 13.48 8.15 -0.18
N ASP A 101 12.69 8.72 -1.08
CA ASP A 101 13.04 9.88 -1.88
C ASP A 101 12.20 11.06 -1.39
N THR A 102 12.85 11.96 -0.63
CA THR A 102 12.19 13.13 -0.05
C THR A 102 11.91 14.22 -1.07
N ALA A 103 12.59 14.24 -2.22
CA ALA A 103 12.36 15.23 -3.27
C ALA A 103 11.14 14.82 -4.12
N ALA A 104 10.98 13.53 -4.38
CA ALA A 104 9.85 12.98 -5.12
C ALA A 104 8.64 12.62 -4.23
N GLU A 105 8.77 12.70 -2.90
CA GLU A 105 7.76 12.25 -1.93
C GLU A 105 7.34 10.79 -2.14
N THR A 106 8.31 9.91 -2.40
CA THR A 106 8.05 8.48 -2.60
C THR A 106 8.89 7.60 -1.70
N ALA A 107 8.39 6.40 -1.43
CA ALA A 107 9.11 5.36 -0.73
C ALA A 107 8.95 4.02 -1.45
N MET A 108 10.03 3.25 -1.50
CA MET A 108 10.00 1.86 -1.92
C MET A 108 9.79 0.98 -0.70
N VAL A 109 8.74 0.18 -0.74
CA VAL A 109 8.32 -0.70 0.35
C VAL A 109 8.22 -2.13 -0.14
N LEU A 110 8.67 -3.06 0.68
CA LEU A 110 8.35 -4.47 0.55
C LEU A 110 7.18 -4.78 1.49
N LEU A 111 6.05 -5.17 0.87
CA LEU A 111 4.82 -5.58 1.54
C LEU A 111 4.95 -6.97 2.18
#